data_AF-A0A944EU45-F1
#
_entry.id   AF-A0A944EU45-F1
#
_cell.length_a   1.000
_cell.length_b   1.000
_cell.length_c   1.000
_cell.angle_alpha   90.00
_cell.angle_beta   90.00
_cell.angle_gamma   90.00
#
_symmetry.space_group_name_H-M   'P 1'
#
loop_
_entity.id
_entity.type
_entity.pdbx_description
1 polymer ?
#
loop_
_entity_poly.entity_id
_entity_poly.type
_entity_poly.pdbx_seq_one_letter_code
_entity_poly.pdbx_strand_id
1 'polypeptide(L)'
;MAVLGVGGLALFKAVGGNSMNGAEGGVPDADQVLSQEDIGTLLDGRTTALKSGDEDECLAPFAGKAKETQRKLFRNLRKVPFAEAKYKVILQTGDGTNEYGSDVKLALDVAFVHQVEGVDVHPVSEWYRWTVERQSEAAEPRITEVGGSPSACGSASAVYYPAPWDIYDDMYVKRQPHTVTIAAKKNAADASRFAPIIEQGAKTDLELWESKGPSVANTPKGFLVVLEPDRKTYAKLYNSAGEDIGWDAERYGGEKDELEFGGARIKMDASSGRFTSPSWQCDVADISRHEVAHALVQPDRDVVCTLGVRGSRISFRPVDVSNEPDAVAANDW
;
A
#
# COMPACT_ATOMS: atom_id res chain seq x y z
N MET A 1 4.91 48.37 4.13
CA MET A 1 3.64 47.70 4.46
C MET A 1 3.95 46.26 4.80
N ALA A 2 3.76 45.88 6.05
CA ALA A 2 3.90 44.51 6.52
C ALA A 2 2.54 43.82 6.44
N VAL A 3 2.48 42.63 5.83
CA VAL A 3 1.30 41.78 5.88
C VAL A 3 1.66 40.57 6.71
N LEU A 4 1.08 40.56 7.92
CA LEU A 4 0.95 39.41 8.81
C LEU A 4 0.02 38.39 8.16
N GLY A 5 0.50 37.17 7.94
CA GLY A 5 -0.31 36.01 7.55
C GLY A 5 -0.42 35.05 8.72
N VAL A 6 -1.55 35.11 9.42
CA VAL A 6 -1.91 34.28 10.58
C VAL A 6 -2.22 32.85 10.14
N GLY A 7 -1.64 31.89 10.86
CA GLY A 7 -2.29 30.71 11.43
C GLY A 7 -3.18 29.84 10.53
N GLY A 8 -2.70 28.63 10.24
CA GLY A 8 -3.50 27.52 9.77
C GLY A 8 -2.84 26.19 10.11
N LEU A 9 -2.63 25.91 11.41
CA LEU A 9 -2.21 24.59 11.86
C LEU A 9 -3.42 23.66 11.78
N ALA A 10 -3.62 23.02 10.64
CA ALA A 10 -4.63 21.97 10.50
C ALA A 10 -4.14 20.72 11.23
N LEU A 11 -4.62 20.51 12.45
CA LEU A 11 -4.53 19.24 13.18
C LEU A 11 -5.40 18.22 12.46
N PHE A 12 -4.85 17.55 11.46
CA PHE A 12 -5.47 16.37 10.88
C PHE A 12 -5.29 15.21 11.87
N LYS A 13 -6.41 14.73 12.42
CA LYS A 13 -6.43 13.45 13.15
C LYS A 13 -6.08 12.35 12.15
N ALA A 14 -4.85 11.85 12.21
CA ALA A 14 -4.58 10.49 11.76
C ALA A 14 -5.36 9.55 12.69
N VAL A 15 -6.59 9.20 12.32
CA VAL A 15 -7.42 8.23 13.04
C VAL A 15 -6.93 6.83 12.67
N GLY A 16 -5.72 6.52 13.13
CA GLY A 16 -5.13 5.17 13.20
C GLY A 16 -4.69 4.91 14.65
N GLY A 17 -5.46 5.51 15.55
CA GLY A 17 -5.22 5.58 16.97
C GLY A 17 -6.56 5.68 17.68
N ASN A 18 -7.51 4.81 17.33
CA ASN A 18 -8.26 4.23 18.42
C ASN A 18 -7.25 3.32 19.09
N SER A 19 -6.89 3.67 20.33
CA SER A 19 -6.55 2.70 21.35
C SER A 19 -7.42 1.47 21.09
N MET A 20 -6.86 0.42 20.47
CA MET A 20 -7.45 -0.89 20.67
C MET A 20 -7.48 -1.03 22.17
N ASN A 21 -8.68 -1.18 22.73
CA ASN A 21 -8.86 -1.39 24.16
C ASN A 21 -7.77 -2.36 24.59
N GLY A 22 -6.84 -1.86 25.41
CA GLY A 22 -5.95 -2.74 26.12
C GLY A 22 -6.87 -3.77 26.74
N ALA A 23 -6.75 -5.01 26.30
CA ALA A 23 -7.33 -6.08 27.07
C ALA A 23 -6.72 -5.89 28.47
N GLU A 24 -7.55 -5.46 29.42
CA GLU A 24 -7.27 -5.53 30.86
C GLU A 24 -7.20 -7.02 31.22
N GLY A 25 -6.18 -7.68 30.68
CA GLY A 25 -5.62 -8.92 31.16
C GLY A 25 -4.19 -8.54 31.46
N GLY A 26 -3.96 -8.00 32.65
CA GLY A 26 -2.61 -7.81 33.17
C GLY A 26 -1.92 -9.17 33.17
N VAL A 27 -1.12 -9.41 32.14
CA VAL A 27 -0.05 -10.40 32.23
C VAL A 27 0.92 -9.78 33.24
N PRO A 28 1.21 -10.45 34.37
CA PRO A 28 2.13 -9.93 35.37
C PRO A 28 3.47 -9.63 34.71
N ASP A 29 4.20 -8.63 35.21
CA ASP A 29 5.59 -8.25 34.86
C ASP A 29 6.48 -9.48 34.69
N ALA A 30 6.43 -10.07 33.50
CA ALA A 30 7.36 -11.07 33.01
C ALA A 30 8.26 -10.29 32.06
N ASP A 31 9.39 -9.83 32.59
CA ASP A 31 10.54 -9.22 31.91
C ASP A 31 10.33 -8.98 30.41
N GLN A 32 9.73 -7.84 30.04
CA GLN A 32 9.67 -7.42 28.63
C GLN A 32 11.09 -7.20 28.11
N VAL A 33 11.55 -8.13 27.27
CA VAL A 33 12.91 -8.17 26.72
C VAL A 33 13.28 -6.93 25.89
N LEU A 34 12.28 -6.35 25.23
CA LEU A 34 12.37 -5.00 24.68
C LEU A 34 11.41 -4.11 25.45
N SER A 35 11.94 -3.01 25.97
CA SER A 35 11.10 -1.96 26.52
C SER A 35 10.33 -1.26 25.39
N GLN A 36 9.23 -0.57 25.75
CA GLN A 36 8.53 0.31 24.82
C GLN A 36 9.45 1.43 24.28
N GLU A 37 10.45 1.84 25.08
CA GLU A 37 11.47 2.80 24.67
C GLU A 37 12.41 2.24 23.60
N ASP A 38 12.83 0.97 23.73
CA ASP A 38 13.64 0.28 22.71
C ASP A 38 12.89 0.22 21.37
N ILE A 39 11.60 -0.16 21.41
CA ILE A 39 10.74 -0.25 20.22
C ILE A 39 10.55 1.13 19.60
N GLY A 40 10.23 2.15 20.41
CA GLY A 40 10.09 3.53 19.96
C GLY A 40 11.34 4.03 19.25
N THR A 41 12.52 3.80 19.85
CA THR A 41 13.81 4.20 19.29
C THR A 41 14.08 3.54 17.94
N LEU A 42 13.82 2.23 17.80
CA LEU A 42 13.98 1.52 16.52
C LEU A 42 13.09 2.08 15.41
N LEU A 43 11.82 2.37 15.72
CA LEU A 43 10.84 2.84 14.75
C LEU A 43 11.04 4.32 14.36
N ASP A 44 11.27 5.18 15.35
CA ASP A 44 11.45 6.62 15.15
C ASP A 44 12.78 6.93 14.48
N GLY A 45 13.85 6.22 14.86
CA GLY A 45 15.15 6.30 14.20
C GLY A 45 15.04 5.94 12.72
N ARG A 46 14.41 4.81 12.40
CA ARG A 46 14.20 4.40 11.00
C ARG A 46 13.32 5.37 10.22
N THR A 47 12.27 5.90 10.85
CA THR A 47 11.40 6.92 10.25
C THR A 47 12.17 8.21 9.95
N THR A 48 13.00 8.66 10.88
CA THR A 48 13.80 9.89 10.75
C THR A 48 14.86 9.73 9.67
N ALA A 49 15.59 8.62 9.68
CA ALA A 49 16.60 8.29 8.69
C ALA A 49 16.02 8.16 7.27
N LEU A 50 14.84 7.54 7.12
CA LEU A 50 14.15 7.47 5.82
C LEU A 50 13.77 8.86 5.30
N LYS A 51 13.31 9.76 6.18
CA LYS A 51 12.94 11.14 5.81
C LYS A 51 14.17 11.97 5.44
N SER A 52 15.22 11.93 6.25
CA SER A 52 16.47 12.67 6.05
C SER A 52 17.29 12.14 4.87
N GLY A 53 17.11 10.86 4.51
CA GLY A 53 17.92 10.19 3.49
C GLY A 53 19.25 9.63 4.05
N ASP A 54 19.34 9.45 5.36
CA ASP A 54 20.51 8.81 6.00
C ASP A 54 20.42 7.28 5.88
N GLU A 55 21.15 6.71 4.92
CA GLU A 55 21.19 5.26 4.70
C GLU A 55 21.86 4.53 5.86
N ASP A 56 22.91 5.10 6.45
CA ASP A 56 23.69 4.42 7.49
C ASP A 56 22.91 4.36 8.80
N GLU A 57 22.25 5.46 9.19
CA GLU A 57 21.35 5.50 10.34
C GLU A 57 20.15 4.56 10.13
N CYS A 58 19.55 4.55 8.93
CA CYS A 58 18.43 3.65 8.62
C CYS A 58 18.83 2.17 8.74
N LEU A 59 20.08 1.83 8.45
CA LEU A 59 20.59 0.46 8.44
C LEU A 59 21.31 0.03 9.73
N ALA A 60 21.57 0.96 10.65
CA ALA A 60 22.24 0.70 11.92
C ALA A 60 21.61 -0.43 12.76
N PRO A 61 20.28 -0.57 12.87
CA PRO A 61 19.70 -1.62 13.69
C PRO A 61 19.71 -3.00 13.01
N PHE A 62 19.99 -3.09 11.71
CA PHE A 62 19.92 -4.35 10.97
C PHE A 62 21.26 -5.09 10.94
N ALA A 63 21.21 -6.41 11.07
CA ALA A 63 22.36 -7.30 10.99
C ALA A 63 22.20 -8.35 9.89
N GLY A 64 23.31 -8.98 9.50
CA GLY A 64 23.33 -10.09 8.54
C GLY A 64 22.63 -9.77 7.21
N LYS A 65 21.85 -10.75 6.71
CA LYS A 65 21.11 -10.62 5.45
C LYS A 65 20.01 -9.56 5.51
N ALA A 66 19.40 -9.32 6.67
CA ALA A 66 18.40 -8.28 6.80
C ALA A 66 18.97 -6.91 6.43
N LYS A 67 20.21 -6.60 6.83
CA LYS A 67 20.86 -5.32 6.47
C LYS A 67 20.96 -5.11 4.97
N GLU A 68 21.26 -6.15 4.20
CA GLU A 68 21.38 -6.07 2.74
C GLU A 68 20.01 -5.89 2.07
N THR A 69 19.00 -6.65 2.50
CA THR A 69 17.62 -6.49 2.02
C THR A 69 17.09 -5.10 2.33
N GLN A 70 17.33 -4.61 3.54
CA GLN A 70 16.86 -3.30 3.99
C GLN A 70 17.59 -2.15 3.31
N ARG A 71 18.84 -2.34 2.89
CA ARG A 71 19.55 -1.38 2.05
C ARG A 71 18.85 -1.18 0.71
N LYS A 72 18.43 -2.27 0.06
CA LYS A 72 17.70 -2.21 -1.21
C LYS A 72 16.35 -1.53 -1.01
N LEU A 73 15.61 -1.94 0.02
CA LEU A 73 14.33 -1.33 0.38
C LEU A 73 14.46 0.18 0.59
N PHE A 74 15.41 0.63 1.42
CA PHE A 74 15.67 2.05 1.65
C PHE A 74 15.87 2.81 0.35
N ARG A 75 16.77 2.34 -0.52
CA ARG A 75 17.07 2.98 -1.81
C ARG A 75 15.86 3.02 -2.74
N ASN A 76 14.99 2.02 -2.70
CA ASN A 76 13.76 2.01 -3.47
C ASN A 76 12.71 2.98 -2.90
N LEU A 77 12.47 2.95 -1.59
CA LEU A 77 11.53 3.86 -0.93
C LEU A 77 11.88 5.33 -1.18
N ARG A 78 13.17 5.68 -1.18
CA ARG A 78 13.64 7.04 -1.49
C ARG A 78 13.31 7.54 -2.90
N LYS A 79 12.87 6.67 -3.83
CA LYS A 79 12.46 7.06 -5.18
C LYS A 79 10.98 7.37 -5.28
N VAL A 80 10.16 6.87 -4.36
CA VAL A 80 8.72 7.08 -4.34
C VAL A 80 8.41 8.48 -3.79
N PRO A 81 7.48 9.25 -4.39
CA PRO A 81 7.08 10.55 -3.87
C PRO A 81 6.14 10.37 -2.67
N PHE A 82 6.67 10.15 -1.48
CA PHE A 82 5.85 10.06 -0.29
C PHE A 82 5.55 11.46 0.29
N ALA A 83 4.26 11.76 0.49
CA ALA A 83 3.80 12.84 1.36
C ALA A 83 3.90 12.42 2.84
N GLU A 84 3.69 11.13 3.12
CA GLU A 84 3.89 10.52 4.42
C GLU A 84 4.66 9.20 4.29
N ALA A 85 5.60 8.95 5.20
CA ALA A 85 6.31 7.69 5.34
C ALA A 85 6.81 7.56 6.79
N LYS A 86 6.34 6.57 7.53
CA LYS A 86 6.74 6.29 8.92
C LYS A 86 6.50 4.84 9.31
N TYR A 87 7.25 4.38 10.29
CA TYR A 87 7.06 3.06 10.90
C TYR A 87 6.28 3.19 12.21
N LYS A 88 5.38 2.24 12.48
CA LYS A 88 4.57 2.16 13.70
C LYS A 88 4.46 0.71 14.17
N VAL A 89 4.41 0.49 15.47
CA VAL A 89 4.09 -0.84 16.01
C VAL A 89 2.62 -1.16 15.77
N ILE A 90 2.33 -2.38 15.30
CA ILE A 90 0.97 -2.92 15.21
C ILE A 90 0.72 -3.83 16.42
N LEU A 91 1.59 -4.80 16.59
CA LEU A 91 1.48 -5.84 17.61
C LEU A 91 2.88 -6.35 17.94
N GLN A 92 3.09 -6.73 19.19
CA GLN A 92 4.25 -7.49 19.61
C GLN A 92 3.78 -8.91 19.90
N THR A 93 4.37 -9.91 19.24
CA THR A 93 4.07 -11.31 19.50
C THR A 93 5.35 -12.09 19.78
N GLY A 94 5.35 -12.88 20.85
CA GLY A 94 6.47 -13.77 21.18
C GLY A 94 6.79 -13.79 22.67
N ASP A 95 7.03 -15.00 23.17
CA ASP A 95 7.50 -15.25 24.52
C ASP A 95 9.03 -15.17 24.54
N GLY A 96 9.57 -14.08 25.04
CA GLY A 96 10.98 -14.02 25.39
C GLY A 96 11.15 -14.55 26.80
N THR A 97 11.36 -15.86 26.96
CA THR A 97 11.88 -16.39 28.22
C THR A 97 13.19 -17.13 27.97
N ASN A 98 14.24 -16.72 28.66
CA ASN A 98 15.14 -17.68 29.23
C ASN A 98 15.44 -17.29 30.68
N GLU A 99 15.20 -18.23 31.58
CA GLU A 99 15.43 -18.15 33.01
C GLU A 99 16.94 -18.01 33.37
N TYR A 100 17.81 -17.86 32.36
CA TYR A 100 19.26 -17.83 32.44
C TYR A 100 19.88 -16.93 31.34
N GLY A 101 19.68 -15.61 31.45
CA GLY A 101 20.50 -14.53 30.86
C GLY A 101 21.25 -14.79 29.55
N SER A 102 20.59 -15.27 28.49
CA SER A 102 21.21 -15.50 27.18
C SER A 102 20.29 -15.07 26.03
N ASP A 103 20.78 -15.12 24.79
CA ASP A 103 20.15 -14.56 23.58
C ASP A 103 18.62 -14.66 23.51
N VAL A 104 17.94 -13.51 23.43
CA VAL A 104 16.48 -13.47 23.28
C VAL A 104 16.11 -13.06 21.86
N LYS A 105 15.18 -13.82 21.26
CA LYS A 105 14.64 -13.62 19.91
C LYS A 105 13.13 -13.37 20.00
N LEU A 106 12.64 -12.29 19.38
CA LEU A 106 11.22 -11.92 19.38
C LEU A 106 10.72 -11.55 17.98
N ALA A 107 9.40 -11.63 17.78
CA ALA A 107 8.74 -11.12 16.59
C ALA A 107 8.02 -9.78 16.89
N LEU A 108 8.31 -8.77 16.09
CA LEU A 108 7.69 -7.45 16.18
C LEU A 108 6.95 -7.16 14.88
N ASP A 109 5.64 -6.97 14.95
CA ASP A 109 4.82 -6.60 13.80
C ASP A 109 4.75 -5.08 13.67
N VAL A 110 5.20 -4.59 12.52
CA VAL A 110 5.43 -3.18 12.23
C VAL A 110 4.65 -2.77 10.97
N ALA A 111 3.87 -1.71 11.07
CA ALA A 111 3.28 -1.03 9.93
C ALA A 111 4.29 -0.04 9.33
N PHE A 112 4.47 -0.08 8.02
CA PHE A 112 4.94 1.07 7.26
C PHE A 112 3.74 1.87 6.76
N VAL A 113 3.45 2.95 7.48
CA VAL A 113 2.39 3.89 7.12
C VAL A 113 2.93 4.89 6.12
N HIS A 114 2.35 4.91 4.92
CA HIS A 114 2.79 5.78 3.84
C HIS A 114 1.64 6.37 3.06
N GLN A 115 1.89 7.51 2.41
CA GLN A 115 0.96 8.16 1.50
C GLN A 115 1.76 8.65 0.29
N VAL A 116 1.52 8.07 -0.88
CA VAL A 116 2.11 8.52 -2.13
C VAL A 116 1.42 9.81 -2.56
N GLU A 117 2.21 10.87 -2.70
CA GLU A 117 1.76 12.21 -3.06
C GLU A 117 0.99 12.20 -4.39
N GLY A 118 -0.21 12.79 -4.38
CA GLY A 118 -1.07 12.89 -5.56
C GLY A 118 -1.74 11.57 -5.98
N VAL A 119 -1.47 10.46 -5.31
CA VAL A 119 -2.04 9.14 -5.61
C VAL A 119 -2.97 8.69 -4.48
N ASP A 120 -2.45 8.65 -3.25
CA ASP A 120 -3.18 8.11 -2.12
C ASP A 120 -4.04 9.20 -1.49
N VAL A 121 -5.32 8.90 -1.28
CA VAL A 121 -6.29 9.81 -0.67
C VAL A 121 -6.21 9.80 0.85
N HIS A 122 -5.70 8.71 1.45
CA HIS A 122 -5.39 8.57 2.86
C HIS A 122 -4.10 7.76 3.06
N PRO A 123 -3.42 7.85 4.23
CA PRO A 123 -2.29 6.99 4.53
C PRO A 123 -2.66 5.50 4.52
N VAL A 124 -1.83 4.68 3.89
CA VAL A 124 -1.95 3.22 3.81
C VAL A 124 -0.92 2.55 4.70
N SER A 125 -1.26 1.39 5.26
CA SER A 125 -0.34 0.57 6.07
C SER A 125 0.03 -0.74 5.36
N GLU A 126 1.31 -0.90 5.02
CA GLU A 126 1.90 -2.21 4.65
C GLU A 126 2.52 -2.85 5.91
N TRP A 127 2.32 -4.16 6.12
CA TRP A 127 2.67 -4.81 7.39
C TRP A 127 3.89 -5.73 7.26
N TYR A 128 4.89 -5.49 8.09
CA TYR A 128 6.13 -6.25 8.18
C TYR A 128 6.25 -6.96 9.52
N ARG A 129 6.89 -8.12 9.52
CA ARG A 129 7.33 -8.82 10.73
C ARG A 129 8.84 -8.73 10.82
N TRP A 130 9.33 -8.16 11.92
CA TRP A 130 10.76 -8.10 12.24
C TRP A 130 11.08 -9.17 13.27
N THR A 131 12.21 -9.81 13.08
CA THR A 131 12.82 -10.66 14.09
C THR A 131 13.93 -9.87 14.75
N VAL A 132 13.77 -9.63 16.06
CA VAL A 132 14.71 -8.84 16.85
C VAL A 132 15.44 -9.74 17.83
N GLU A 133 16.76 -9.64 17.86
CA GLU A 133 17.64 -10.38 18.73
C GLU A 133 18.39 -9.44 19.68
N ARG A 134 18.51 -9.84 20.95
CA ARG A 134 19.28 -9.12 21.98
C ARG A 134 20.14 -10.12 22.75
N GLN A 135 21.46 -9.92 22.74
CA GLN A 135 22.43 -10.85 23.33
C GLN A 135 22.49 -10.78 24.87
N SER A 136 22.17 -9.60 25.43
CA SER A 136 22.11 -9.35 26.87
C SER A 136 21.30 -8.09 27.14
N GLU A 137 20.87 -7.87 28.37
CA GLU A 137 20.12 -6.67 28.78
C GLU A 137 20.88 -5.36 28.46
N ALA A 138 22.22 -5.36 28.50
CA ALA A 138 23.03 -4.19 28.17
C ALA A 138 23.32 -4.04 26.66
N ALA A 139 23.03 -5.05 25.83
CA ALA A 139 23.30 -5.01 24.40
C ALA A 139 22.17 -4.30 23.64
N GLU A 140 22.53 -3.54 22.60
CA GLU A 140 21.56 -2.96 21.67
C GLU A 140 20.82 -4.07 20.90
N PRO A 141 19.49 -3.97 20.75
CA PRO A 141 18.73 -4.91 19.95
C PRO A 141 19.07 -4.80 18.46
N ARG A 142 19.12 -5.94 17.78
CA ARG A 142 19.42 -6.03 16.34
C ARG A 142 18.30 -6.75 15.61
N ILE A 143 17.91 -6.21 14.46
CA ILE A 143 16.93 -6.83 13.56
C ILE A 143 17.67 -7.77 12.62
N THR A 144 17.40 -9.07 12.73
CA THR A 144 18.12 -10.13 11.98
C THR A 144 17.33 -10.66 10.79
N GLU A 145 16.01 -10.54 10.82
CA GLU A 145 15.12 -10.96 9.73
C GLU A 145 13.96 -9.96 9.56
N VAL A 146 13.51 -9.77 8.32
CA VAL A 146 12.31 -8.97 7.97
C VAL A 146 11.52 -9.73 6.92
N GLY A 147 10.22 -9.90 7.15
CA GLY A 147 9.28 -10.48 6.20
C GLY A 147 7.91 -9.83 6.28
N GLY A 148 6.91 -10.41 5.61
CA GLY A 148 5.51 -9.96 5.71
C GLY A 148 4.89 -10.36 7.06
N SER A 149 4.16 -9.45 7.69
CA SER A 149 3.37 -9.77 8.89
C SER A 149 2.01 -10.36 8.50
N PRO A 150 1.53 -11.41 9.17
CA PRO A 150 0.18 -11.92 8.99
C PRO A 150 -0.86 -10.84 9.35
N SER A 151 -2.07 -10.98 8.80
CA SER A 151 -3.18 -10.05 9.13
C SER A 151 -3.63 -10.19 10.59
N ALA A 152 -4.25 -9.15 11.15
CA ALA A 152 -4.70 -9.10 12.54
C ALA A 152 -5.72 -10.19 12.91
N CYS A 153 -6.35 -10.85 11.93
CA CYS A 153 -7.29 -11.94 12.16
C CYS A 153 -6.66 -13.33 11.97
N GLY A 154 -5.32 -13.42 11.98
CA GLY A 154 -4.61 -14.70 11.89
C GLY A 154 -4.67 -15.35 10.50
N SER A 155 -5.00 -14.61 9.43
CA SER A 155 -4.79 -15.16 8.08
C SER A 155 -3.27 -15.30 7.84
N ALA A 156 -2.86 -16.41 7.22
CA ALA A 156 -1.47 -16.65 6.85
C ALA A 156 -0.95 -15.70 5.76
N SER A 157 -1.77 -14.75 5.33
CA SER A 157 -1.57 -13.88 4.19
C SER A 157 -1.13 -12.49 4.69
N ALA A 158 -0.02 -11.96 4.17
CA ALA A 158 0.53 -10.69 4.61
C ALA A 158 -0.24 -9.48 4.05
N VAL A 159 -0.39 -8.42 4.83
CA VAL A 159 -1.14 -7.22 4.40
C VAL A 159 -0.27 -6.37 3.48
N TYR A 160 -0.59 -6.36 2.18
CA TYR A 160 0.06 -5.61 1.10
C TYR A 160 1.55 -5.92 0.84
N TYR A 161 2.12 -6.92 1.51
CA TYR A 161 3.48 -7.40 1.29
C TYR A 161 3.52 -8.64 0.37
N PRO A 162 4.47 -8.74 -0.58
CA PRO A 162 5.46 -7.72 -0.93
C PRO A 162 4.89 -6.66 -1.87
N ALA A 163 5.29 -5.41 -1.67
CA ALA A 163 5.14 -4.34 -2.63
C ALA A 163 6.37 -4.27 -3.58
N PRO A 164 6.33 -3.45 -4.66
CA PRO A 164 7.43 -3.35 -5.62
C PRO A 164 8.78 -2.98 -4.99
N TRP A 165 8.77 -2.14 -3.95
CA TRP A 165 9.98 -1.70 -3.27
C TRP A 165 10.66 -2.79 -2.44
N ASP A 166 9.96 -3.86 -2.07
CA ASP A 166 10.51 -5.01 -1.34
C ASP A 166 11.17 -6.03 -2.26
N ILE A 167 10.58 -6.25 -3.44
CA ILE A 167 10.97 -7.36 -4.33
C ILE A 167 11.98 -6.95 -5.40
N TYR A 168 12.04 -5.68 -5.79
CA TYR A 168 12.98 -5.22 -6.81
C TYR A 168 14.37 -4.94 -6.23
N ASP A 169 15.40 -5.50 -6.86
CA ASP A 169 16.80 -5.17 -6.51
C ASP A 169 17.11 -3.68 -6.70
N ASP A 170 16.58 -3.10 -7.78
CA ASP A 170 16.64 -1.68 -8.10
C ASP A 170 15.34 -1.29 -8.80
N MET A 171 14.67 -0.26 -8.30
CA MET A 171 13.40 0.22 -8.82
C MET A 171 13.57 1.44 -9.75
N TYR A 172 12.81 1.47 -10.84
CA TYR A 172 12.57 2.64 -11.66
C TYR A 172 11.23 3.28 -11.25
N VAL A 173 11.21 4.62 -11.15
CA VAL A 173 10.01 5.40 -10.83
C VAL A 173 9.89 6.55 -11.84
N LYS A 174 8.75 6.63 -12.52
CA LYS A 174 8.39 7.76 -13.39
C LYS A 174 7.20 8.50 -12.76
N ARG A 175 7.43 9.76 -12.37
CA ARG A 175 6.39 10.64 -11.84
C ARG A 175 5.80 11.45 -12.99
N GLN A 176 4.48 11.49 -13.05
CA GLN A 176 3.66 12.26 -13.97
C GLN A 176 2.49 12.90 -13.19
N PRO A 177 1.75 13.84 -13.77
CA PRO A 177 0.70 14.56 -13.05
C PRO A 177 -0.36 13.66 -12.39
N HIS A 178 -0.79 12.57 -13.04
CA HIS A 178 -1.84 11.68 -12.51
C HIS A 178 -1.33 10.25 -12.26
N THR A 179 -0.07 9.96 -12.56
CA THR A 179 0.47 8.60 -12.44
C THR A 179 1.87 8.58 -11.85
N VAL A 180 2.11 7.59 -11.01
CA VAL A 180 3.46 7.19 -10.58
C VAL A 180 3.69 5.79 -11.12
N THR A 181 4.46 5.66 -12.20
CA THR A 181 4.76 4.36 -12.81
C THR A 181 6.01 3.76 -12.17
N ILE A 182 5.90 2.52 -11.71
CA ILE A 182 6.97 1.74 -11.07
C ILE A 182 7.27 0.50 -11.92
N ALA A 183 8.56 0.16 -12.04
CA ALA A 183 9.02 -1.12 -12.59
C ALA A 183 10.37 -1.50 -12.01
N ALA A 184 10.79 -2.75 -12.17
CA ALA A 184 12.19 -3.12 -11.96
C ALA A 184 13.09 -2.32 -12.93
N LYS A 185 14.26 -1.85 -12.47
CA LYS A 185 15.17 -0.99 -13.25
C LYS A 185 15.59 -1.61 -14.58
N LYS A 186 15.77 -2.93 -14.62
CA LYS A 186 16.06 -3.68 -15.86
C LYS A 186 15.00 -3.49 -16.96
N ASN A 187 13.77 -3.14 -16.59
CA ASN A 187 12.63 -2.90 -17.48
C ASN A 187 12.32 -1.41 -17.67
N ALA A 188 13.21 -0.50 -17.23
CA ALA A 188 12.95 0.94 -17.23
C ALA A 188 12.69 1.52 -18.64
N ALA A 189 13.30 0.96 -19.68
CA ALA A 189 13.08 1.41 -21.06
C ALA A 189 11.62 1.21 -21.50
N ASP A 190 11.08 0.03 -21.28
CA ASP A 190 9.68 -0.29 -21.59
C ASP A 190 8.73 0.51 -20.69
N ALA A 191 9.00 0.57 -19.38
CA ALA A 191 8.20 1.38 -18.46
C ALA A 191 8.18 2.87 -18.89
N SER A 192 9.33 3.43 -19.28
CA SER A 192 9.41 4.81 -19.79
C SER A 192 8.67 5.00 -21.11
N ARG A 193 8.61 3.98 -21.96
CA ARG A 193 7.88 4.00 -23.24
C ARG A 193 6.36 3.94 -23.03
N PHE A 194 5.90 3.18 -22.03
CA PHE A 194 4.47 3.00 -21.74
C PHE A 194 3.87 4.14 -20.90
N ALA A 195 4.64 4.71 -19.98
CA ALA A 195 4.15 5.69 -19.00
C ALA A 195 3.40 6.91 -19.60
N PRO A 196 3.82 7.51 -20.74
CA PRO A 196 3.06 8.59 -21.37
C PRO A 196 1.65 8.18 -21.83
N ILE A 197 1.46 6.93 -22.28
CA ILE A 197 0.16 6.43 -22.71
C ILE A 197 -0.73 6.13 -21.51
N ILE A 198 -0.15 5.55 -20.46
CA ILE A 198 -0.84 5.27 -19.18
C ILE A 198 -1.34 6.57 -18.57
N GLU A 199 -0.50 7.60 -18.49
CA GLU A 199 -0.86 8.94 -18.01
C GLU A 199 -2.01 9.56 -18.82
N GLN A 200 -1.97 9.44 -20.15
CA GLN A 200 -3.04 9.96 -20.99
C GLN A 200 -4.35 9.22 -20.74
N GLY A 201 -4.31 7.91 -20.51
CA GLY A 201 -5.47 7.12 -20.09
C GLY A 201 -6.03 7.61 -18.77
N ALA A 202 -5.18 7.74 -17.75
CA ALA A 202 -5.56 8.23 -16.42
C ALA A 202 -6.20 9.62 -16.47
N LYS A 203 -5.57 10.57 -17.18
CA LYS A 203 -6.10 11.91 -17.39
C LYS A 203 -7.48 11.88 -18.04
N THR A 204 -7.65 11.10 -19.11
CA THR A 204 -8.91 11.03 -19.85
C THR A 204 -10.06 10.52 -18.97
N ASP A 205 -9.79 9.51 -18.15
CA ASP A 205 -10.82 8.95 -17.27
C ASP A 205 -11.11 9.84 -16.06
N LEU A 206 -10.11 10.54 -15.52
CA LEU A 206 -10.31 11.57 -14.51
C LEU A 206 -11.17 12.73 -15.03
N GLU A 207 -10.89 13.25 -16.23
CA GLU A 207 -11.70 14.31 -16.86
C GLU A 207 -13.15 13.84 -17.13
N LEU A 208 -13.32 12.58 -17.51
CA LEU A 208 -14.64 11.98 -17.70
C LEU A 208 -15.39 11.83 -16.36
N TRP A 209 -14.70 11.37 -15.32
CA TRP A 209 -15.27 11.21 -13.99
C TRP A 209 -15.63 12.56 -13.36
N GLU A 210 -14.77 13.56 -13.49
CA GLU A 210 -15.06 14.92 -13.00
C GLU A 210 -16.28 15.54 -13.70
N SER A 211 -16.46 15.28 -15.01
CA SER A 211 -17.56 15.86 -15.78
C SER A 211 -18.89 15.11 -15.69
N LYS A 212 -18.86 13.80 -15.42
CA LYS A 212 -20.06 12.92 -15.50
C LYS A 212 -20.20 11.91 -14.38
N GLY A 213 -19.15 11.68 -13.59
CA GLY A 213 -19.14 10.73 -12.50
C GLY A 213 -19.91 11.24 -11.29
N PRO A 214 -20.30 10.34 -10.38
CA PRO A 214 -20.85 10.73 -9.08
C PRO A 214 -19.79 11.50 -8.27
N SER A 215 -20.25 12.48 -7.50
CA SER A 215 -19.41 13.16 -6.52
C SER A 215 -19.23 12.28 -5.30
N VAL A 216 -18.20 11.44 -5.31
CA VAL A 216 -17.88 10.52 -4.21
C VAL A 216 -16.75 11.11 -3.37
N ALA A 217 -16.88 11.03 -2.05
CA ALA A 217 -15.78 11.39 -1.16
C ALA A 217 -14.58 10.49 -1.46
N ASN A 218 -13.36 11.04 -1.34
CA ASN A 218 -12.12 10.28 -1.53
C ASN A 218 -11.92 9.66 -2.93
N THR A 219 -12.51 10.25 -3.99
CA THR A 219 -12.13 9.89 -5.37
C THR A 219 -10.62 10.12 -5.56
N PRO A 220 -9.86 9.11 -6.06
CA PRO A 220 -8.42 9.26 -6.30
C PRO A 220 -8.16 10.29 -7.41
N LYS A 221 -7.09 11.08 -7.24
CA LYS A 221 -6.63 12.07 -8.23
C LYS A 221 -5.42 11.59 -9.03
N GLY A 222 -4.88 10.44 -8.66
CA GLY A 222 -3.77 9.79 -9.34
C GLY A 222 -3.65 8.33 -8.95
N PHE A 223 -2.76 7.63 -9.65
CA PHE A 223 -2.67 6.18 -9.62
C PHE A 223 -1.21 5.71 -9.51
N LEU A 224 -0.93 4.75 -8.63
CA LEU A 224 0.34 4.04 -8.63
C LEU A 224 0.21 2.89 -9.63
N VAL A 225 1.05 2.86 -10.66
CA VAL A 225 0.99 1.83 -11.71
C VAL A 225 2.27 1.02 -11.71
N VAL A 226 2.17 -0.28 -11.43
CA VAL A 226 3.30 -1.22 -11.45
C VAL A 226 3.29 -1.99 -12.76
N LEU A 227 4.41 -1.96 -13.48
CA LEU A 227 4.60 -2.71 -14.73
C LEU A 227 5.57 -3.86 -14.50
N GLU A 228 5.04 -5.08 -14.49
CA GLU A 228 5.83 -6.28 -14.19
C GLU A 228 5.67 -7.34 -15.30
N PRO A 229 6.73 -7.60 -16.10
CA PRO A 229 6.70 -8.65 -17.12
C PRO A 229 7.03 -10.06 -16.59
N ASP A 230 7.65 -10.21 -15.41
CA ASP A 230 7.87 -11.53 -14.82
C ASP A 230 6.60 -11.98 -14.08
N ARG A 231 5.84 -12.90 -14.69
CA ARG A 231 4.58 -13.42 -14.14
C ARG A 231 4.69 -13.97 -12.72
N LYS A 232 5.85 -14.53 -12.34
CA LYS A 232 6.07 -15.06 -10.97
C LYS A 232 6.20 -13.93 -9.95
N THR A 233 6.83 -12.82 -10.32
CA THR A 233 6.93 -11.61 -9.52
C THR A 233 5.58 -10.90 -9.49
N TYR A 234 4.92 -10.75 -10.64
CA TYR A 234 3.60 -10.15 -10.78
C TYR A 234 2.58 -10.80 -9.83
N ALA A 235 2.51 -12.13 -9.79
CA ALA A 235 1.55 -12.87 -8.96
C ALA A 235 1.81 -12.77 -7.45
N LYS A 236 3.00 -12.31 -7.03
CA LYS A 236 3.33 -12.10 -5.62
C LYS A 236 2.96 -10.70 -5.12
N LEU A 237 2.94 -9.72 -6.01
CA LEU A 237 2.73 -8.32 -5.63
C LEU A 237 1.41 -8.16 -4.87
N TYR A 238 1.51 -7.42 -3.76
CA TYR A 238 0.42 -7.10 -2.84
C TYR A 238 -0.37 -8.31 -2.33
N ASN A 239 0.30 -9.48 -2.27
CA ASN A 239 -0.27 -10.71 -1.73
C ASN A 239 -1.56 -11.21 -2.45
N SER A 240 -1.66 -10.93 -3.75
CA SER A 240 -2.85 -11.24 -4.57
C SER A 240 -3.12 -12.72 -4.88
N ALA A 241 -2.41 -13.67 -4.26
CA ALA A 241 -2.52 -15.12 -4.45
C ALA A 241 -2.56 -15.62 -5.93
N GLY A 242 -2.20 -14.78 -6.91
CA GLY A 242 -2.34 -15.04 -8.33
C GLY A 242 -3.78 -14.99 -8.89
N GLU A 243 -4.78 -14.67 -8.06
CA GLU A 243 -6.20 -14.59 -8.47
C GLU A 243 -6.62 -13.18 -8.93
N ASP A 244 -5.89 -12.14 -8.50
CA ASP A 244 -6.22 -10.76 -8.86
C ASP A 244 -5.48 -10.27 -10.12
N ILE A 245 -6.26 -9.91 -11.13
CA ILE A 245 -5.79 -9.48 -12.45
C ILE A 245 -6.02 -7.98 -12.54
N GLY A 246 -4.98 -7.17 -12.30
CA GLY A 246 -4.97 -5.77 -12.70
C GLY A 246 -4.85 -4.75 -11.58
N TRP A 247 -5.22 -5.09 -10.34
CA TRP A 247 -5.51 -4.05 -9.36
C TRP A 247 -5.47 -4.53 -7.90
N ASP A 248 -5.14 -3.62 -6.98
CA ASP A 248 -5.33 -3.78 -5.54
C ASP A 248 -5.81 -2.45 -4.94
N ALA A 249 -6.92 -2.51 -4.22
CA ALA A 249 -7.33 -1.43 -3.34
C ALA A 249 -6.59 -1.51 -2.03
N GLU A 250 -5.79 -0.49 -1.74
CA GLU A 250 -5.23 -0.34 -0.41
C GLU A 250 -6.33 0.15 0.53
N ARG A 251 -6.57 -0.61 1.59
CA ARG A 251 -7.64 -0.41 2.56
C ARG A 251 -7.08 0.07 3.90
N TYR A 252 -7.82 0.93 4.59
CA TYR A 252 -7.44 1.52 5.88
C TYR A 252 -8.59 1.45 6.90
N GLY A 253 -8.30 1.15 8.18
CA GLY A 253 -9.26 1.24 9.30
C GLY A 253 -10.05 -0.04 9.64
N GLY A 254 -10.26 -0.26 10.96
CA GLY A 254 -11.34 -1.06 11.58
C GLY A 254 -11.34 -2.60 11.40
N GLU A 255 -12.30 -3.26 12.07
CA GLU A 255 -12.64 -4.68 11.82
C GLU A 255 -13.06 -4.87 10.34
N LYS A 256 -13.13 -6.12 9.87
CA LYS A 256 -13.25 -6.53 8.44
C LYS A 256 -14.24 -5.72 7.58
N ASP A 257 -15.26 -5.12 8.19
CA ASP A 257 -16.35 -4.40 7.53
C ASP A 257 -16.17 -2.86 7.45
N GLU A 258 -15.13 -2.29 8.08
CA GLU A 258 -14.88 -0.84 8.16
C GLU A 258 -13.67 -0.36 7.33
N LEU A 259 -13.07 -1.26 6.56
CA LEU A 259 -11.90 -0.97 5.73
C LEU A 259 -12.23 0.06 4.63
N GLU A 260 -11.77 1.31 4.77
CA GLU A 260 -11.94 2.43 3.84
C GLU A 260 -10.91 2.42 2.70
N PHE A 261 -11.20 3.12 1.60
CA PHE A 261 -10.29 3.25 0.45
C PHE A 261 -9.15 4.23 0.75
N GLY A 262 -7.91 3.75 0.74
CA GLY A 262 -6.69 4.54 1.00
C GLY A 262 -5.99 5.03 -0.27
N GLY A 263 -6.03 4.26 -1.36
CA GLY A 263 -5.39 4.64 -2.61
C GLY A 263 -5.54 3.59 -3.72
N ALA A 264 -5.25 4.01 -4.95
CA ALA A 264 -5.37 3.16 -6.14
C ALA A 264 -4.00 2.57 -6.53
N ARG A 265 -3.83 1.24 -6.35
CA ARG A 265 -2.69 0.49 -6.87
C ARG A 265 -3.12 -0.33 -8.06
N ILE A 266 -2.53 -0.04 -9.22
CA ILE A 266 -2.76 -0.76 -10.46
C ILE A 266 -1.50 -1.56 -10.75
N LYS A 267 -1.63 -2.83 -11.09
CA LYS A 267 -0.51 -3.65 -11.57
C LYS A 267 -0.87 -4.23 -12.93
N MET A 268 0.02 -4.08 -13.89
CA MET A 268 -0.19 -4.57 -15.25
C MET A 268 0.89 -5.57 -15.63
N ASP A 269 0.45 -6.69 -16.19
CA ASP A 269 1.33 -7.70 -16.76
C ASP A 269 1.92 -7.21 -18.10
N ALA A 270 3.12 -6.66 -18.00
CA ALA A 270 3.85 -6.09 -19.14
C ALA A 270 4.40 -7.16 -20.10
N SER A 271 4.24 -8.45 -19.81
CA SER A 271 4.55 -9.53 -20.75
C SER A 271 3.37 -9.92 -21.65
N SER A 272 2.18 -9.42 -21.34
CA SER A 272 0.97 -9.75 -22.10
C SER A 272 1.01 -9.15 -23.52
N GLY A 273 0.21 -9.74 -24.42
CA GLY A 273 0.08 -9.28 -25.80
C GLY A 273 -0.28 -7.80 -25.94
N ARG A 274 -0.89 -7.19 -24.91
CA ARG A 274 -1.20 -5.76 -24.89
C ARG A 274 0.04 -4.86 -24.91
N PHE A 275 1.16 -5.33 -24.37
CA PHE A 275 2.42 -4.57 -24.29
C PHE A 275 3.41 -4.98 -25.39
N THR A 276 3.22 -6.15 -25.99
CA THR A 276 4.19 -6.75 -26.92
C THR A 276 3.68 -6.84 -28.37
N SER A 277 2.40 -6.61 -28.64
CA SER A 277 1.83 -6.66 -30.00
C SER A 277 2.34 -5.48 -30.87
N PRO A 278 2.22 -5.57 -32.21
CA PRO A 278 2.43 -4.42 -33.08
C PRO A 278 1.47 -3.25 -32.81
N SER A 279 0.31 -3.50 -32.20
CA SER A 279 -0.72 -2.53 -31.82
C SER A 279 -0.60 -2.04 -30.37
N TRP A 280 0.52 -2.31 -29.70
CA TRP A 280 0.69 -2.10 -28.26
C TRP A 280 0.29 -0.69 -27.79
N GLN A 281 0.44 0.37 -28.59
CA GLN A 281 0.00 1.71 -28.16
C GLN A 281 -1.50 1.77 -27.87
N CYS A 282 -2.31 1.18 -28.74
CA CYS A 282 -3.77 1.12 -28.56
C CYS A 282 -4.13 0.18 -27.42
N ASP A 283 -3.46 -0.96 -27.33
CA ASP A 283 -3.76 -1.98 -26.33
C ASP A 283 -3.35 -1.55 -24.91
N VAL A 284 -2.22 -0.82 -24.77
CA VAL A 284 -1.81 -0.18 -23.52
C VAL A 284 -2.78 0.95 -23.15
N ALA A 285 -3.24 1.74 -24.11
CA ALA A 285 -4.24 2.78 -23.83
C ALA A 285 -5.56 2.17 -23.32
N ASP A 286 -6.05 1.11 -23.97
CA ASP A 286 -7.27 0.41 -23.60
C ASP A 286 -7.19 -0.17 -22.17
N ILE A 287 -6.14 -0.94 -21.87
CA ILE A 287 -5.99 -1.53 -20.53
C ILE A 287 -5.74 -0.49 -19.46
N SER A 288 -5.01 0.59 -19.76
CA SER A 288 -4.80 1.66 -18.77
C SER A 288 -6.12 2.30 -18.37
N ARG A 289 -7.00 2.56 -19.34
CA ARG A 289 -8.33 3.11 -19.07
C ARG A 289 -9.21 2.12 -18.32
N HIS A 290 -9.13 0.83 -18.69
CA HIS A 290 -9.87 -0.22 -17.99
C HIS A 290 -9.53 -0.26 -16.49
N GLU A 291 -8.24 -0.31 -16.13
CA GLU A 291 -7.82 -0.39 -14.72
C GLU A 291 -8.06 0.92 -13.96
N VAL A 292 -7.89 2.07 -14.60
CA VAL A 292 -8.21 3.38 -13.99
C VAL A 292 -9.71 3.50 -13.70
N ALA A 293 -10.57 3.03 -14.60
CA ALA A 293 -12.01 3.05 -14.37
C ALA A 293 -12.41 2.22 -13.13
N HIS A 294 -11.81 1.04 -12.93
CA HIS A 294 -12.03 0.25 -11.70
C HIS A 294 -11.63 1.02 -10.46
N ALA A 295 -10.46 1.66 -10.48
CA ALA A 295 -9.98 2.46 -9.36
C ALA A 295 -10.87 3.67 -9.03
N LEU A 296 -11.53 4.27 -10.02
CA LEU A 296 -12.41 5.43 -9.83
C LEU A 296 -13.78 5.06 -9.26
N VAL A 297 -14.33 3.90 -9.62
CA VAL A 297 -15.65 3.45 -9.15
C VAL A 297 -15.58 2.91 -7.71
N GLN A 298 -14.42 2.43 -7.27
CA GLN A 298 -14.32 1.71 -6.01
C GLN A 298 -14.68 2.47 -4.72
N PRO A 299 -14.35 3.77 -4.55
CA PRO A 299 -14.77 4.54 -3.38
C PRO A 299 -16.30 4.57 -3.19
N ASP A 300 -17.05 4.30 -4.27
CA ASP A 300 -18.52 4.27 -4.30
C ASP A 300 -19.06 2.90 -3.85
N ARG A 301 -18.94 2.60 -2.56
CA ARG A 301 -19.50 1.35 -1.98
C ARG A 301 -21.03 1.26 -2.03
N ASP A 302 -21.74 2.28 -2.52
CA ASP A 302 -23.19 2.21 -2.79
C ASP A 302 -23.55 1.82 -4.24
N VAL A 303 -22.59 1.79 -5.18
CA VAL A 303 -22.87 1.46 -6.60
C VAL A 303 -22.47 0.03 -7.01
N VAL A 304 -21.69 -0.68 -6.19
CA VAL A 304 -21.25 -2.06 -6.49
C VAL A 304 -22.41 -3.08 -6.46
N CYS A 305 -23.55 -2.74 -5.86
CA CYS A 305 -24.76 -3.60 -5.90
C CYS A 305 -25.70 -3.36 -7.10
N THR A 306 -25.41 -2.44 -8.03
CA THR A 306 -26.34 -2.15 -9.16
C THR A 306 -25.71 -2.17 -10.55
N LEU A 307 -24.38 -2.25 -10.69
CA LEU A 307 -23.74 -2.33 -12.01
C LEU A 307 -23.14 -3.72 -12.26
N GLY A 308 -23.98 -4.63 -12.75
CA GLY A 308 -23.51 -5.83 -13.45
C GLY A 308 -22.78 -5.42 -14.74
N VAL A 309 -21.45 -5.38 -14.70
CA VAL A 309 -20.62 -5.11 -15.89
C VAL A 309 -20.60 -6.37 -16.77
N ARG A 310 -21.48 -6.41 -17.78
CA ARG A 310 -21.32 -7.28 -18.96
C ARG A 310 -21.05 -6.41 -20.19
N GLY A 311 -19.84 -6.53 -20.73
CA GLY A 311 -19.50 -6.07 -22.07
C GLY A 311 -19.10 -4.61 -22.18
N SER A 312 -18.02 -4.37 -22.91
CA SER A 312 -17.35 -3.11 -23.13
C SER A 312 -18.26 -2.04 -23.75
N ARG A 313 -18.88 -1.19 -22.91
CA ARG A 313 -19.34 0.19 -23.18
C ARG A 313 -20.10 0.72 -21.96
N ILE A 314 -19.61 1.79 -21.36
CA ILE A 314 -20.38 2.55 -20.36
C ILE A 314 -21.41 3.41 -21.13
N SER A 315 -22.69 3.11 -20.94
CA SER A 315 -23.81 3.93 -21.43
C SER A 315 -24.67 4.34 -20.22
N PHE A 316 -24.68 5.62 -19.89
CA PHE A 316 -25.59 6.18 -18.90
C PHE A 316 -26.98 6.36 -19.52
N ARG A 317 -27.99 5.63 -19.05
CA ARG A 317 -29.39 5.99 -19.26
C ARG A 317 -29.92 6.66 -17.99
N PRO A 318 -30.60 7.82 -18.09
CA PRO A 318 -31.28 8.40 -16.95
C PRO A 318 -32.50 7.51 -16.61
N VAL A 319 -32.60 7.07 -15.35
CA VAL A 319 -33.82 6.43 -14.84
C VAL A 319 -34.71 7.54 -14.29
N ASP A 320 -35.83 7.77 -14.97
CA ASP A 320 -36.92 8.61 -14.50
C ASP A 320 -37.71 7.83 -13.44
N VAL A 321 -37.74 8.34 -12.20
CA VAL A 321 -38.36 7.65 -11.07
C VAL A 321 -39.77 8.21 -10.86
N SER A 322 -40.73 7.66 -11.58
CA SER A 322 -42.14 7.78 -11.19
C SER A 322 -42.94 6.53 -11.58
N ASN A 323 -43.51 5.91 -10.53
CA ASN A 323 -44.64 4.96 -10.48
C ASN A 323 -44.37 3.43 -10.60
N GLU A 324 -44.15 2.83 -9.41
CA GLU A 324 -44.99 1.78 -8.77
C GLU A 324 -45.04 0.31 -9.31
N PRO A 325 -45.53 -0.69 -8.53
CA PRO A 325 -44.73 -1.85 -8.11
C PRO A 325 -45.31 -3.23 -8.51
N ASP A 326 -44.69 -4.28 -7.95
CA ASP A 326 -45.09 -5.68 -7.83
C ASP A 326 -44.77 -6.69 -8.96
N ALA A 327 -44.17 -7.80 -8.49
CA ALA A 327 -44.43 -9.19 -8.83
C ALA A 327 -43.39 -9.99 -9.67
N VAL A 328 -42.73 -10.91 -8.93
CA VAL A 328 -42.71 -12.38 -9.13
C VAL A 328 -41.72 -13.03 -10.13
N ALA A 329 -41.00 -14.00 -9.55
CA ALA A 329 -40.40 -15.24 -10.08
C ALA A 329 -39.13 -15.16 -10.93
N ALA A 330 -38.02 -15.55 -10.30
CA ALA A 330 -36.87 -16.13 -10.98
C ALA A 330 -36.90 -17.65 -10.77
N ASN A 331 -37.06 -18.40 -11.87
CA ASN A 331 -36.71 -19.81 -11.97
C ASN A 331 -35.51 -19.96 -12.89
N ASP A 332 -34.62 -20.84 -12.43
CA ASP A 332 -33.68 -21.71 -13.15
C ASP A 332 -32.42 -21.11 -13.79
N TRP A 333 -31.30 -21.52 -13.18
CA TRP A 333 -29.92 -21.45 -13.61
C TRP A 333 -29.56 -22.64 -14.52
#